data_AF-A0A963RQP5-F1
#
_entry.id   AF-A0A963RQP5-F1
#
_cell.length_a   1.000
_cell.length_b   1.000
_cell.length_c   1.000
_cell.angle_alpha   90.00
_cell.angle_beta   90.00
_cell.angle_gamma   90.00
#
_symmetry.space_group_name_H-M   'P 1'
#
loop_
_entity.id
_entity.type
_entity.pdbx_description
1 polymer ?
#
loop_
_entity_poly.entity_id
_entity_poly.type
_entity_poly.pdbx_seq_one_letter_code
_entity_poly.pdbx_strand_id
1 'polypeptide(L)'
;MLGVLGGGQLGRMFVHAAQALGYDTVVLDPDPASPAGLVSHHLIQADYRDPEALRELAARALAITTEFENVPADALAELARLRPVSPAAE
;
A
#
# COMPACT_ATOMS: atom_id res chain seq x y z
N MET A 1 -7.02 -7.83 3.98
CA MET A 1 -6.34 -6.61 4.43
C MET A 1 -6.63 -5.48 3.45
N LEU A 2 -6.50 -4.21 3.88
CA LEU A 2 -6.43 -3.06 2.98
C LEU A 2 -4.95 -2.74 2.69
N GLY A 3 -4.62 -2.55 1.42
CA GLY A 3 -3.25 -2.26 0.98
C GLY A 3 -3.00 -0.77 0.81
N VAL A 4 -1.80 -0.31 1.17
CA VAL A 4 -1.32 1.04 0.88
C VAL A 4 0.02 0.95 0.18
N LEU A 5 0.12 1.60 -0.98
CA LEU A 5 1.38 1.83 -1.68
C LEU A 5 1.96 3.17 -1.18
N GLY A 6 3.12 3.09 -0.52
CA GLY A 6 3.75 4.20 0.20
C GLY A 6 3.36 4.26 1.68
N GLY A 7 4.31 4.66 2.53
CA GLY A 7 4.22 4.51 3.98
C GLY A 7 4.59 5.75 4.80
N GLY A 8 4.50 6.96 4.26
CA GLY A 8 4.58 8.22 4.98
C GLY A 8 3.35 8.54 5.84
N GLN A 9 3.18 9.83 6.15
CA GLN A 9 2.23 10.29 7.18
C GLN A 9 0.76 10.08 6.79
N LEU A 10 0.44 10.15 5.49
CA LEU A 10 -0.94 9.98 5.02
C LEU A 10 -1.34 8.50 5.04
N GLY A 11 -0.44 7.61 4.61
CA GLY A 11 -0.59 6.17 4.78
C GLY A 11 -0.76 5.80 6.25
N ARG A 12 -0.02 6.44 7.17
CA ARG A 12 -0.19 6.23 8.61
C ARG A 12 -1.60 6.60 9.09
N MET A 13 -2.11 7.75 8.66
CA MET A 13 -3.48 8.18 8.97
C MET A 13 -4.51 7.18 8.43
N PHE A 14 -4.33 6.70 7.20
CA PHE A 14 -5.17 5.67 6.61
C PHE A 14 -5.14 4.37 7.41
N VAL A 15 -3.95 3.89 7.79
CA VAL A 15 -3.79 2.64 8.55
C VAL A 15 -4.54 2.70 9.88
N HIS A 16 -4.43 3.80 10.61
CA HIS A 16 -5.18 3.97 11.86
C HIS A 16 -6.69 3.99 11.65
N ALA A 17 -7.17 4.64 10.57
CA ALA A 17 -8.59 4.64 10.24
C ALA A 17 -9.10 3.23 9.86
N ALA A 18 -8.34 2.50 9.06
CA ALA A 18 -8.65 1.12 8.69
C ALA A 18 -8.70 0.19 9.92
N GLN A 19 -7.72 0.33 10.83
CA GLN A 19 -7.67 -0.40 12.10
C GLN A 19 -8.89 -0.09 12.99
N ALA A 20 -9.27 1.18 13.11
CA ALA A 20 -10.45 1.58 13.89
C ALA A 20 -11.75 0.98 13.35
N LEU A 21 -11.80 0.63 12.07
CA LEU A 21 -12.91 -0.06 11.41
C LEU A 21 -12.80 -1.59 11.45
N GLY A 22 -11.75 -2.14 12.06
CA GLY A 22 -11.54 -3.59 12.19
C GLY A 22 -10.84 -4.25 11.00
N TYR A 23 -10.20 -3.48 10.12
CA TYR A 23 -9.43 -4.02 9.00
C TYR A 23 -7.95 -4.20 9.35
N ASP A 24 -7.42 -5.36 8.95
CA ASP A 24 -5.98 -5.55 8.83
C ASP A 24 -5.42 -4.73 7.65
N THR A 25 -4.16 -4.31 7.76
CA THR A 25 -3.50 -3.41 6.80
C THR A 25 -2.12 -3.92 6.38
N VAL A 26 -1.81 -3.76 5.10
CA VAL A 26 -0.50 -4.05 4.52
C VAL A 26 0.04 -2.81 3.82
N VAL A 27 1.29 -2.44 4.11
CA VAL A 27 1.97 -1.29 3.52
C VAL A 27 3.13 -1.80 2.68
N LEU A 28 3.34 -1.24 1.49
CA LEU A 28 4.57 -1.42 0.71
C LEU A 28 5.35 -0.11 0.74
N ASP A 29 6.56 -0.15 1.30
CA ASP A 29 7.47 1.00 1.40
C ASP A 29 8.93 0.52 1.48
N PRO A 30 9.90 1.17 0.81
CA PRO A 30 11.30 0.79 0.90
C PRO A 30 11.92 1.05 2.28
N ASP A 31 11.39 2.00 3.05
CA ASP A 31 11.88 2.35 4.38
C ASP A 31 11.25 1.44 5.46
N PRO A 32 12.04 0.60 6.15
CA PRO A 32 11.55 -0.21 7.26
C PRO A 32 11.04 0.62 8.46
N ALA A 33 11.44 1.89 8.55
CA ALA A 33 10.98 2.84 9.56
C ALA A 33 9.89 3.80 9.04
N SER A 34 9.29 3.50 7.89
CA SER A 34 8.20 4.30 7.32
C SER A 34 7.05 4.48 8.32
N PRO A 35 6.53 5.71 8.49
CA PRO A 35 5.48 6.02 9.45
C PRO A 35 4.26 5.08 9.44
N ALA A 36 3.77 4.69 8.26
CA ALA A 36 2.67 3.75 8.09
C ALA A 36 3.12 2.29 8.27
N GLY A 37 4.33 1.95 7.81
CA GLY A 37 4.92 0.62 7.98
C GLY A 37 4.96 0.20 9.45
N LEU A 38 5.42 1.11 10.32
CA LEU A 38 5.54 0.91 11.78
C LEU A 38 4.21 0.61 12.49
N VAL A 39 3.08 1.03 11.93
CA VAL A 39 1.75 0.84 12.54
C VAL A 39 0.87 -0.14 11.78
N SER A 40 1.33 -0.63 10.63
CA SER A 40 0.63 -1.62 9.81
C SER A 40 0.74 -3.01 10.40
N HIS A 41 -0.16 -3.92 9.98
CA HIS A 41 -0.08 -5.32 10.41
C HIS A 41 1.03 -6.06 9.66
N HIS A 42 1.27 -5.67 8.40
CA HIS A 42 2.36 -6.19 7.57
C HIS A 42 3.02 -5.05 6.77
N LEU A 43 4.34 -5.01 6.82
CA LEU A 43 5.16 -4.19 5.93
C LEU A 43 5.82 -5.09 4.89
N ILE A 44 5.68 -4.73 3.62
CA ILE A 44 6.46 -5.26 2.49
C ILE A 44 7.58 -4.25 2.25
N GLN A 45 8.78 -4.60 2.69
CA GLN A 45 9.95 -3.73 2.54
C GLN A 45 10.58 -3.93 1.15
N ALA A 46 10.18 -3.10 0.19
CA ALA A 46 10.67 -3.17 -1.19
C ALA A 46 10.48 -1.84 -1.93
N ASP A 47 11.13 -1.70 -3.09
CA ASP A 47 10.89 -0.57 -3.99
C ASP A 47 9.48 -0.65 -4.58
N TYR A 48 8.88 0.52 -4.86
CA TYR A 48 7.53 0.62 -5.42
C TYR A 48 7.38 -0.01 -6.80
N ARG A 49 8.48 -0.22 -7.54
CA ARG A 49 8.49 -0.87 -8.86
C ARG A 49 8.94 -2.33 -8.81
N ASP A 50 9.15 -2.90 -7.63
CA ASP A 50 9.49 -4.32 -7.52
C ASP A 50 8.26 -5.17 -7.89
N PRO A 51 8.30 -5.93 -9.02
CA PRO A 51 7.15 -6.69 -9.48
C PRO A 51 6.75 -7.81 -8.50
N GLU A 52 7.71 -8.37 -7.77
CA GLU A 52 7.44 -9.40 -6.77
C GLU A 52 6.70 -8.81 -5.58
N ALA A 53 7.14 -7.64 -5.11
CA ALA A 53 6.51 -6.92 -4.02
C ALA A 53 5.10 -6.43 -4.37
N LEU A 54 4.89 -5.94 -5.59
CA LEU A 54 3.57 -5.54 -6.08
C LEU A 54 2.61 -6.74 -6.15
N ARG A 55 3.08 -7.91 -6.61
CA ARG A 55 2.29 -9.14 -6.57
C ARG A 55 1.99 -9.60 -5.16
N GLU A 56 2.96 -9.49 -4.24
CA GLU A 56 2.75 -9.83 -2.83
C GLU A 56 1.68 -8.91 -2.20
N LEU A 57 1.76 -7.61 -2.46
CA LEU A 57 0.78 -6.63 -2.01
C LEU A 57 -0.62 -7.00 -2.52
N ALA A 58 -0.75 -7.28 -3.83
CA ALA A 58 -2.00 -7.70 -4.45
C ALA A 58 -2.53 -9.04 -3.92
N ALA A 59 -1.65 -9.97 -3.54
CA ALA A 59 -2.06 -11.24 -2.95
C ALA A 59 -2.66 -11.05 -1.54
N ARG A 60 -2.09 -10.15 -0.73
CA ARG A 60 -2.50 -9.90 0.67
C ARG A 60 -3.67 -8.92 0.80
N ALA A 61 -3.77 -7.94 -0.10
CA ALA A 61 -4.78 -6.89 -0.05
C ALA A 61 -6.06 -7.25 -0.82
N LEU A 62 -7.22 -6.87 -0.29
CA LEU A 62 -8.51 -6.98 -0.98
C LEU A 62 -8.78 -5.80 -1.90
N ALA A 63 -8.31 -4.62 -1.49
CA ALA A 63 -8.30 -3.38 -2.25
C ALA A 63 -7.05 -2.59 -1.84
N ILE A 64 -6.55 -1.77 -2.75
CA ILE A 64 -5.30 -1.03 -2.58
C ILE A 64 -5.55 0.45 -2.79
N THR A 65 -4.90 1.27 -1.98
CA THR A 65 -4.81 2.71 -2.17
C THR A 65 -3.35 3.16 -2.15
N THR A 66 -3.11 4.44 -2.36
CA THR A 66 -1.77 5.03 -2.41
C THR A 66 -1.74 6.29 -1.56
N GLU A 67 -0.57 6.59 -0.99
CA GLU A 67 -0.29 7.96 -0.55
C GLU A 67 0.44 8.74 -1.68
N PHE A 68 0.10 10.02 -1.87
CA PHE A 68 0.55 10.91 -2.96
C PHE A 68 1.90 11.59 -2.61
N GLU A 69 2.79 12.11 -3.49
CA GLU A 69 2.79 12.52 -4.91
C GLU A 69 3.77 11.74 -5.83
N ASN A 70 4.63 10.86 -5.29
CA ASN A 70 5.75 10.25 -6.04
C ASN A 70 5.62 8.75 -6.29
N VAL A 71 4.42 8.19 -6.09
CA VAL A 71 4.20 6.77 -6.35
C VAL A 71 4.15 6.52 -7.86
N PRO A 72 4.87 5.51 -8.37
CA PRO A 72 4.94 5.23 -9.81
C PRO A 72 3.55 4.88 -10.38
N ALA A 73 3.08 5.65 -11.37
CA ALA A 73 1.79 5.40 -12.02
C ALA A 73 1.73 4.01 -12.69
N ASP A 74 2.88 3.54 -13.20
CA ASP A 74 3.08 2.19 -13.71
C ASP A 74 2.81 1.12 -12.64
N ALA A 75 3.26 1.32 -11.40
CA ALA A 75 2.99 0.39 -10.30
C ALA A 75 1.49 0.34 -9.96
N LEU A 76 0.80 1.49 -9.94
CA LEU A 76 -0.65 1.53 -9.73
C LEU A 76 -1.42 0.84 -10.86
N ALA A 77 -0.99 1.04 -12.11
CA ALA A 77 -1.58 0.38 -13.27
C ALA A 77 -1.38 -1.15 -13.22
N GLU A 78 -0.22 -1.63 -12.78
CA GLU A 78 0.02 -3.06 -12.58
C GLU A 78 -0.87 -3.65 -11.49
N LEU A 79 -0.98 -2.98 -10.34
CA LEU A 79 -1.84 -3.41 -9.24
C LEU A 79 -3.32 -3.42 -9.64
N ALA A 80 -3.76 -2.45 -10.44
CA ALA A 80 -5.15 -2.33 -10.92
C ALA A 80 -5.57 -3.52 -11.80
N ARG A 81 -4.62 -4.24 -12.40
CA ARG A 81 -4.91 -5.49 -13.14
C ARG A 81 -5.25 -6.66 -12.22
N LEU A 82 -4.86 -6.59 -10.94
CA LEU A 82 -4.96 -7.69 -9.98
C LEU A 82 -6.02 -7.43 -8.90
N ARG A 83 -6.17 -6.17 -8.46
CA ARG A 83 -7.06 -5.76 -7.38
C ARG A 83 -7.69 -4.40 -7.66
N PRO A 84 -8.83 -4.08 -7.03
CA PRO A 84 -9.35 -2.71 -7.03
C PRO A 84 -8.29 -1.74 -6.45
N VAL A 85 -7.94 -0.70 -7.21
CA VAL A 85 -7.02 0.36 -6.81
C VAL A 85 -7.77 1.70 -6.83
N SER A 86 -7.61 2.51 -5.78
CA SER A 86 -8.17 3.87 -5.73
C SER A 86 -7.17 4.88 -5.17
N PRO A 87 -6.95 6.04 -5.82
CA PRO A 87 -7.52 6.43 -7.12
C PRO A 87 -7.13 5.47 -8.25
N ALA A 88 -7.95 5.40 -9.30
CA ALA A 88 -7.63 4.64 -10.50
C ALA A 88 -6.37 5.22 -11.17
N ALA A 89 -5.63 4.40 -11.90
CA ALA A 89 -4.38 4.79 -12.58
C ALA A 89 -4.61 5.65 -13.86
N GLU A 90 -5.71 6.40 -13.93
CA GLU A 90 -6.15 7.21 -15.07
C GLU A 90 -6.11 8.71 -14.78
#